data_AF-A0AAD7BZI3-F1
#
_entry.id   AF-A0AAD7BZI3-F1
#
_cell.length_a   1.000
_cell.length_b   1.000
_cell.length_c   1.000
_cell.angle_alpha   90.00
_cell.angle_beta   90.00
_cell.angle_gamma   90.00
#
_symmetry.space_group_name_H-M   'P 1'
#
loop_
_entity.id
_entity.type
_entity.pdbx_description
1 polymer ?
#
loop_
_entity_poly.entity_id
_entity_poly.type
_entity_poly.pdbx_seq_one_letter_code
_entity_poly.pdbx_strand_id
1 'polypeptide(L)'
;MSTANVAILDNADPLVHYAGSWTTAGGSEEFQATTAVSVTQGSTASLSFTGSSIGVYGTLGPVSGPSNTTMGFVVDNNKAFSGSFTAPANLGAAIHHNIFWQSPTLTDSEHTLVITMTDTGAFDILFLDY
;
A
#
# COMPACT_ATOMS: atom_id res chain seq x y z
N MET A 1 18.39 9.57 22.82
CA MET A 1 17.34 8.69 22.26
C MET A 1 16.28 9.60 21.70
N SER A 2 16.36 9.97 20.42
CA SER A 2 15.27 10.69 19.77
C SER A 2 14.17 9.67 19.50
N THR A 3 12.97 9.91 20.03
CA THR A 3 11.79 9.13 19.71
C THR A 3 11.46 9.36 18.24
N ALA A 4 11.54 8.31 17.42
CA ALA A 4 10.99 8.34 16.07
C ALA A 4 9.49 8.68 16.18
N ASN A 5 9.06 9.72 15.48
CA ASN A 5 7.70 10.22 15.56
C ASN A 5 6.87 9.48 14.49
N VAL A 6 6.32 8.32 14.85
CA VAL A 6 5.58 7.47 13.91
C VAL A 6 4.23 8.11 13.57
N ALA A 7 3.99 8.36 12.28
CA ALA A 7 2.72 8.85 11.77
C ALA A 7 1.96 7.75 11.03
N ILE A 8 0.85 7.28 11.60
CA ILE A 8 -0.03 6.32 10.92
C ILE A 8 -1.01 7.12 10.06
N LEU A 9 -0.89 6.99 8.73
CA LEU A 9 -1.80 7.61 7.76
C LEU A 9 -2.81 6.59 7.25
N ASP A 10 -4.09 6.95 7.27
CA ASP A 10 -5.16 6.13 6.70
C ASP A 10 -5.19 6.24 5.16
N ASN A 11 -5.73 5.24 4.47
CA ASN A 11 -5.87 5.31 3.00
C ASN A 11 -6.82 6.42 2.53
N ALA A 12 -7.71 6.91 3.39
CA ALA A 12 -8.58 8.05 3.11
C ALA A 12 -7.95 9.40 3.48
N ASP A 13 -6.69 9.42 3.94
CA ASP A 13 -6.01 10.66 4.27
C ASP A 13 -5.86 11.54 3.02
N PRO A 14 -6.15 12.86 3.10
CA PRO A 14 -6.06 13.77 1.96
C PRO A 14 -4.65 13.89 1.35
N LEU A 15 -3.61 13.42 2.05
CA LEU A 15 -2.24 13.34 1.53
C LEU A 15 -2.04 12.17 0.54
N VAL A 16 -2.97 11.20 0.50
CA VAL A 16 -2.93 10.09 -0.45
C VAL A 16 -3.64 10.51 -1.74
N HIS A 17 -2.87 10.53 -2.83
CA HIS A 17 -3.38 10.87 -4.15
C HIS A 17 -3.54 9.62 -5.00
N TYR A 18 -4.75 9.38 -5.48
CA TYR A 18 -5.08 8.25 -6.34
C TYR A 18 -5.21 8.68 -7.81
N ALA A 19 -4.70 7.85 -8.72
CA ALA A 19 -4.93 7.99 -10.15
C ALA A 19 -5.28 6.64 -10.78
N GLY A 20 -6.15 6.66 -11.81
CA GLY A 20 -6.71 5.45 -12.41
C GLY A 20 -8.07 5.07 -11.83
N SER A 21 -8.41 3.78 -11.87
CA SER A 21 -9.73 3.30 -11.43
C SER A 21 -9.63 2.75 -10.02
N TRP A 22 -10.07 3.56 -9.05
CA TRP A 22 -10.15 3.20 -7.64
C TRP A 22 -11.60 3.22 -7.18
N THR A 23 -12.00 2.18 -6.46
CA THR A 23 -13.29 2.11 -5.79
C THR A 23 -13.04 2.16 -4.29
N THR A 24 -13.68 3.09 -3.60
CA THR A 24 -13.70 3.12 -2.14
C THR A 24 -14.67 2.05 -1.63
N ALA A 25 -14.18 1.16 -0.77
CA ALA A 25 -14.98 0.19 -0.02
C ALA A 25 -14.64 0.32 1.50
N GLY A 26 -15.04 -0.67 2.31
CA GLY A 26 -14.73 -0.71 3.75
C GLY A 26 -15.89 -1.22 4.62
N GLY A 27 -15.53 -1.84 5.74
CA GLY A 27 -16.41 -2.35 6.80
C GLY A 27 -15.80 -2.08 8.18
N SER A 28 -16.32 -2.71 9.24
CA SER A 28 -15.84 -2.45 10.62
C SER A 28 -14.45 -3.03 10.94
N GLU A 29 -13.91 -3.87 10.07
CA GLU A 29 -12.67 -4.61 10.29
C GLU A 29 -11.44 -3.91 9.68
N GLU A 30 -11.66 -2.79 9.00
CA GLU A 30 -10.65 -1.98 8.35
C GLU A 30 -10.32 -0.73 9.17
N PHE A 31 -9.08 -0.25 9.03
CA PHE A 31 -8.65 0.96 9.75
C PHE A 31 -9.55 2.13 9.33
N GLN A 32 -10.19 2.76 10.32
CA GLN A 32 -11.24 3.78 10.13
C GLN A 32 -12.39 3.39 9.17
N ALA A 33 -12.61 2.10 8.94
CA ALA A 33 -13.64 1.56 8.06
C ALA A 33 -13.57 2.01 6.59
N THR A 34 -12.36 2.30 6.08
CA THR A 34 -12.17 2.63 4.66
C THR A 34 -11.19 1.66 3.99
N THR A 35 -11.43 1.37 2.70
CA THR A 35 -10.47 0.70 1.82
C THR A 35 -10.49 1.35 0.44
N ALA A 36 -9.35 1.31 -0.23
CA ALA A 36 -9.24 1.64 -1.65
C ALA A 36 -8.91 0.36 -2.44
N VAL A 37 -9.81 -0.04 -3.33
CA VAL A 37 -9.67 -1.23 -4.19
C VAL A 37 -9.44 -0.78 -5.63
N SER A 38 -8.46 -1.39 -6.29
CA SER A 38 -8.34 -1.29 -7.75
C SER A 38 -8.12 -2.66 -8.35
N VAL A 39 -8.84 -2.94 -9.45
CA VAL A 39 -8.65 -4.13 -10.29
C VAL A 39 -8.10 -3.77 -11.66
N THR A 40 -7.63 -2.53 -11.83
CA THR A 40 -7.18 -2.00 -13.12
C THR A 40 -5.67 -1.81 -13.10
N GLN A 41 -4.99 -2.56 -13.96
CA GLN A 41 -3.54 -2.46 -14.17
C GLN A 41 -3.16 -1.01 -14.47
N GLY A 42 -2.08 -0.55 -13.86
CA GLY A 42 -1.59 0.82 -14.02
C GLY A 42 -2.29 1.86 -13.15
N SER A 43 -3.28 1.50 -12.34
CA SER A 43 -3.79 2.41 -11.31
C SER A 43 -2.72 2.65 -10.25
N THR A 44 -2.60 3.88 -9.80
CA THR A 44 -1.57 4.30 -8.86
C THR A 44 -2.15 5.01 -7.64
N ALA A 45 -1.39 4.93 -6.56
CA ALA A 45 -1.57 5.74 -5.37
C ALA A 45 -0.22 6.33 -4.99
N SER A 46 -0.18 7.57 -4.56
CA SER A 46 1.05 8.26 -4.18
C SER A 46 0.90 9.04 -2.90
N LEU A 47 1.98 9.08 -2.13
CA LEU A 47 2.06 9.79 -0.86
C LEU A 47 3.42 10.49 -0.77
N SER A 48 3.41 11.78 -0.44
CA SER A 48 4.62 12.51 -0.05
C SER A 48 4.75 12.50 1.47
N PHE A 49 5.93 12.14 1.96
CA PHE A 49 6.21 12.00 3.38
C PHE A 49 7.56 12.61 3.73
N THR A 50 7.78 12.91 5.01
CA THR A 50 9.09 13.36 5.52
C THR A 50 9.53 12.39 6.59
N GLY A 51 10.63 11.69 6.33
CA GLY A 51 11.14 10.69 7.26
C GLY A 51 12.25 9.87 6.64
N SER A 52 12.83 8.97 7.43
CA SER A 52 13.96 8.17 6.98
C SER A 52 13.56 6.88 6.27
N SER A 53 12.27 6.55 6.15
CA SER A 53 11.81 5.28 5.55
C SER A 53 10.23 5.31 5.41
N ILE A 54 9.56 4.43 4.64
CA ILE A 54 8.06 4.27 4.59
C ILE A 54 7.58 2.83 4.32
N GLY A 55 6.48 2.35 4.94
CA GLY A 55 6.04 0.96 4.77
C GLY A 55 4.54 0.76 4.72
N VAL A 56 4.11 0.01 3.73
CA VAL A 56 2.72 -0.12 3.28
C VAL A 56 2.13 -1.42 3.82
N TYR A 57 0.95 -1.37 4.41
CA TYR A 57 0.25 -2.55 4.93
C TYR A 57 -1.17 -2.58 4.43
N GLY A 58 -1.68 -3.75 4.10
CA GLY A 58 -3.00 -3.96 3.54
C GLY A 58 -3.81 -5.03 4.24
N THR A 59 -5.05 -5.17 3.78
CA THR A 59 -5.88 -6.35 4.05
C THR A 59 -5.87 -7.24 2.82
N LEU A 60 -5.62 -8.53 2.99
CA LEU A 60 -5.80 -9.53 1.95
C LEU A 60 -7.15 -10.21 2.16
N GLY A 61 -8.09 -10.03 1.25
CA GLY A 61 -9.37 -10.74 1.29
C GLY A 61 -9.23 -12.23 0.98
N PRO A 62 -10.24 -13.06 1.35
CA PRO A 62 -10.27 -14.46 0.94
C PRO A 62 -10.32 -14.57 -0.59
N VAL A 63 -9.50 -15.47 -1.15
CA VAL A 63 -9.42 -15.73 -2.59
C VAL A 63 -9.46 -17.23 -2.83
N SER A 64 -10.31 -17.68 -3.75
CA SER A 64 -10.32 -19.07 -4.21
C SER A 64 -9.65 -19.14 -5.58
N GLY A 65 -8.58 -19.93 -5.70
CA GLY A 65 -7.78 -20.06 -6.91
C GLY A 65 -6.49 -19.23 -6.92
N PRO A 66 -5.75 -19.26 -8.05
CA PRO A 66 -4.53 -18.49 -8.22
C PRO A 66 -4.81 -17.00 -8.17
N SER A 67 -4.11 -16.30 -7.28
CA SER A 67 -4.02 -14.83 -7.32
C SER A 67 -2.81 -14.44 -8.15
N ASN A 68 -2.99 -13.51 -9.08
CA ASN A 68 -1.90 -12.91 -9.84
C ASN A 68 -1.65 -11.45 -9.43
N THR A 69 -2.31 -10.94 -8.39
CA THR A 69 -2.19 -9.51 -8.11
C THR A 69 -0.86 -9.16 -7.54
N THR A 70 -0.26 -8.20 -8.22
CA THR A 70 1.03 -7.68 -7.86
C THR A 70 0.93 -6.18 -7.76
N MET A 71 1.61 -5.64 -6.75
CA MET A 71 1.81 -4.22 -6.53
C MET A 71 3.30 -3.92 -6.69
N GLY A 72 3.61 -2.83 -7.36
CA GLY A 72 4.95 -2.24 -7.42
C GLY A 72 5.02 -1.01 -6.52
N PHE A 73 6.17 -0.81 -5.88
CA PHE A 73 6.44 0.31 -4.98
C PHE A 73 7.72 0.98 -5.45
N VAL A 74 7.74 2.31 -5.52
CA VAL A 74 8.92 3.09 -5.88
C VAL A 74 8.94 4.37 -5.05
N VAL A 75 10.06 4.64 -4.37
CA VAL A 75 10.30 5.94 -3.72
C VAL A 75 11.19 6.80 -4.60
N ASP A 76 10.84 8.08 -4.75
CA ASP A 76 11.56 9.13 -5.50
C ASP A 76 11.91 8.78 -6.94
N ASN A 77 11.08 7.93 -7.58
CA ASN A 77 11.36 7.37 -8.91
C ASN A 77 12.75 6.68 -8.98
N ASN A 78 13.24 6.17 -7.84
CA ASN A 78 14.54 5.54 -7.73
C ASN A 78 14.40 4.01 -7.65
N LYS A 79 14.94 3.31 -8.64
CA LYS A 79 14.90 1.84 -8.70
C LYS A 79 15.60 1.17 -7.51
N ALA A 80 16.59 1.82 -6.89
CA ALA A 80 17.22 1.29 -5.68
C ALA A 80 16.27 1.29 -4.47
N PHE A 81 15.22 2.11 -4.50
CA PHE A 81 14.19 2.23 -3.47
C PHE A 81 12.85 1.68 -3.96
N SER A 82 12.91 0.59 -4.74
CA SER A 82 11.74 -0.06 -5.30
C SER A 82 11.57 -1.50 -4.82
N GLY A 83 10.35 -2.00 -4.89
CA GLY A 83 10.03 -3.40 -4.59
C GLY A 83 8.67 -3.79 -5.16
N SER A 84 8.27 -5.02 -4.88
CA SER A 84 6.97 -5.54 -5.29
C SER A 84 6.40 -6.47 -4.24
N PHE A 85 5.08 -6.54 -4.22
CA PHE A 85 4.32 -7.47 -3.41
C PHE A 85 3.41 -8.28 -4.33
N THR A 86 3.42 -9.60 -4.20
CA THR A 86 2.48 -10.48 -4.88
C THR A 86 1.63 -11.17 -3.84
N ALA A 87 0.31 -11.05 -3.99
CA ALA A 87 -0.61 -11.65 -3.04
C ALA A 87 -0.59 -13.19 -3.13
N PRO A 88 -0.67 -13.90 -1.99
CA PRO A 88 -0.73 -15.35 -1.98
C PRO A 88 -2.05 -15.87 -2.58
N ALA A 89 -1.98 -17.05 -3.20
CA ALA A 89 -3.14 -17.76 -3.71
C ALA A 89 -3.87 -18.54 -2.61
N ASN A 90 -5.16 -18.84 -2.82
CA ASN A 90 -5.97 -19.71 -1.97
C ASN A 90 -6.06 -19.27 -0.49
N LEU A 91 -6.37 -18.00 -0.23
CA LEU A 91 -6.67 -17.52 1.12
C LEU A 91 -8.09 -17.92 1.53
N GLY A 92 -8.20 -18.80 2.53
CA GLY A 92 -9.50 -19.24 3.07
C GLY A 92 -10.17 -18.22 4.00
N ALA A 93 -9.45 -17.19 4.44
CA ALA A 93 -9.92 -16.12 5.31
C ALA A 93 -9.15 -14.82 5.03
N ALA A 94 -9.71 -13.69 5.45
CA ALA A 94 -9.02 -12.41 5.35
C ALA A 94 -7.80 -12.33 6.27
N ILE A 95 -6.75 -11.66 5.83
CA ILE A 95 -5.56 -11.32 6.64
C ILE A 95 -5.48 -9.80 6.72
N HIS A 96 -5.71 -9.27 7.92
CA HIS A 96 -5.67 -7.83 8.20
C HIS A 96 -4.27 -7.40 8.66
N HIS A 97 -3.94 -6.12 8.47
CA HIS A 97 -2.67 -5.51 8.90
C HIS A 97 -1.43 -6.22 8.33
N ASN A 98 -1.53 -6.78 7.12
CA ASN A 98 -0.44 -7.48 6.48
C ASN A 98 0.53 -6.50 5.83
N ILE A 99 1.82 -6.57 6.14
CA ILE A 99 2.81 -5.74 5.45
C ILE A 99 2.91 -6.16 3.99
N PHE A 100 2.74 -5.20 3.09
CA PHE A 100 2.93 -5.39 1.66
C PHE A 100 4.35 -5.05 1.27
N TRP A 101 4.87 -3.93 1.78
CA TRP A 101 6.23 -3.50 1.45
C TRP A 101 6.80 -2.57 2.51
N GLN A 102 8.13 -2.57 2.64
CA GLN A 102 8.91 -1.70 3.51
C GLN A 102 10.02 -1.09 2.65
N SER A 103 10.20 0.23 2.71
CA SER A 103 11.34 0.86 2.05
C SER A 103 12.67 0.41 2.67
N PRO A 104 13.78 0.48 1.92
CA PRO A 104 15.10 0.51 2.56
C PRO A 104 15.24 1.78 3.44
N THR A 105 16.32 1.87 4.20
CA THR A 105 16.68 3.11 4.90
C THR A 105 16.96 4.23 3.89
N LEU A 106 16.26 5.34 4.05
CA LEU A 106 16.37 6.58 3.29
C LEU A 106 17.07 7.65 4.14
N THR A 107 17.38 8.77 3.53
CA THR A 107 17.79 9.98 4.26
C THR A 107 16.60 10.59 4.97
N ASP A 108 16.81 11.27 6.09
CA ASP A 108 15.73 12.01 6.76
C ASP A 108 15.44 13.29 5.97
N SER A 109 14.53 13.18 5.00
CA SER A 109 14.18 14.23 4.05
C SER A 109 12.75 14.04 3.52
N GLU A 110 12.30 14.95 2.66
CA GLU A 110 11.06 14.77 1.92
C GLU A 110 11.22 13.71 0.82
N HIS A 111 10.26 12.81 0.73
CA HIS A 111 10.21 11.69 -0.19
C HIS A 111 8.83 11.54 -0.80
N THR A 112 8.74 10.87 -1.94
CA THR A 112 7.45 10.50 -2.54
C THR A 112 7.42 9.00 -2.86
N LEU A 113 6.49 8.29 -2.24
CA LEU A 113 6.15 6.92 -2.58
C LEU A 113 5.11 6.90 -3.70
N VAL A 114 5.33 6.05 -4.70
CA VAL A 114 4.33 5.69 -5.72
C VAL A 114 4.11 4.18 -5.67
N ILE A 115 2.85 3.80 -5.53
CA ILE A 115 2.36 2.43 -5.64
C ILE A 115 1.67 2.27 -6.99
N THR A 116 1.93 1.16 -7.67
CA THR A 116 1.32 0.82 -8.96
C THR A 116 0.74 -0.58 -8.92
N MET A 117 -0.49 -0.75 -9.38
CA MET A 117 -1.08 -2.08 -9.63
C MET A 117 -0.46 -2.66 -10.91
N THR A 118 0.38 -3.69 -10.79
CA THR A 118 1.16 -4.23 -11.91
C THR A 118 0.55 -5.46 -12.57
N ASP A 119 -0.31 -6.21 -11.88
CA ASP A 119 -1.07 -7.33 -12.44
C ASP A 119 -2.43 -7.48 -11.72
N THR A 120 -3.48 -7.86 -12.45
CA THR A 120 -4.87 -7.70 -12.02
C THR A 120 -5.52 -8.98 -11.52
N GLY A 121 -5.94 -8.89 -10.26
CA GLY A 121 -6.89 -9.70 -9.51
C GLY A 121 -7.46 -8.79 -8.41
N ALA A 122 -8.53 -9.20 -7.73
CA ALA A 122 -9.23 -8.32 -6.78
C ALA A 122 -8.51 -8.22 -5.43
N PHE A 123 -7.99 -7.04 -5.07
CA PHE A 123 -7.33 -6.78 -3.77
C PHE A 123 -7.72 -5.43 -3.17
N ASP A 124 -7.91 -5.44 -1.85
CA ASP A 124 -7.96 -4.26 -0.97
C ASP A 124 -6.53 -3.76 -0.67
N ILE A 125 -6.35 -2.43 -0.59
CA ILE A 125 -5.08 -1.79 -0.24
C ILE A 125 -5.27 -0.82 0.92
N LEU A 126 -4.35 -0.86 1.88
CA LEU A 126 -4.13 0.13 2.94
C LEU A 126 -2.67 0.63 2.86
N PHE A 127 -2.36 1.76 3.50
CA PHE A 127 -1.03 2.38 3.57
C PHE A 127 -0.65 2.55 5.06
N LEU A 128 0.64 2.41 5.40
CA LEU A 128 1.19 3.03 6.60
C LEU A 128 2.41 3.86 6.21
N ASP A 129 2.79 4.78 7.08
CA ASP A 129 3.95 5.65 6.94
C ASP A 129 4.73 5.66 8.25
N TYR A 130 6.03 5.98 8.25
CA TYR A 130 6.85 6.04 9.47
C TYR A 130 7.99 7.05 9.46
#